data_AF-A0A5C9ED87-F1
#
_entry.id   AF-A0A5C9ED87-F1
#
_cell.length_a   1.000
_cell.length_b   1.000
_cell.length_c   1.000
_cell.angle_alpha   90.00
_cell.angle_beta   90.00
_cell.angle_gamma   90.00
#
_symmetry.space_group_name_H-M   'P 1'
#
loop_
_entity.id
_entity.type
_entity.pdbx_description
1 polymer ?
#
loop_
_entity_poly.entity_id
_entity_poly.type
_entity_poly.pdbx_seq_one_letter_code
_entity_poly.pdbx_strand_id
1 'polypeptide(L)'
;MLVKNISLRNSIRSLSNLNVFLSVFAVAFGIIFFSIPVQILLYDIFGYLAVLAFFIDIILLFFIEFKLDKAHENAYKLQLMSYIFLVLIIIGTLLRIFGIMFVNFFLEGIILVLASLMQISGFFLIHIFGIYFSLLIYENIDEKEVWER
;
A
#
# COMPACT_ATOMS: atom_id res chain seq x y z
N MET A 1 -13.81 -23.42 17.94
CA MET A 1 -12.69 -22.89 17.14
C MET A 1 -13.11 -22.38 15.76
N LEU A 2 -13.94 -23.11 15.00
CA LEU A 2 -14.38 -22.73 13.64
C LEU A 2 -14.97 -21.31 13.48
N VAL A 3 -15.80 -20.85 14.42
CA VAL A 3 -16.47 -19.52 14.33
C VAL A 3 -15.47 -18.35 14.37
N LYS A 4 -14.35 -18.49 15.10
CA LYS A 4 -13.34 -17.44 15.26
C LYS A 4 -12.49 -17.26 13.99
N ASN A 5 -12.23 -18.34 13.25
CA ASN A 5 -11.50 -18.30 11.98
C ASN A 5 -12.33 -17.70 10.83
N ILE A 6 -13.64 -17.95 10.80
CA ILE A 6 -14.54 -17.37 9.80
C ILE A 6 -14.62 -15.85 9.97
N SER A 7 -14.72 -15.36 11.21
CA SER A 7 -14.71 -13.92 11.49
C SER A 7 -13.41 -13.24 11.05
N LEU A 8 -12.26 -13.88 11.23
CA LEU A 8 -10.96 -13.31 10.86
C LEU A 8 -10.78 -13.20 9.35
N ARG A 9 -11.12 -14.26 8.59
CA ARG A 9 -11.04 -14.24 7.12
C ARG A 9 -11.94 -13.16 6.54
N ASN A 10 -13.15 -13.00 7.06
CA ASN A 10 -14.06 -11.94 6.63
C ASN A 10 -13.46 -10.54 6.90
N SER A 11 -12.79 -10.35 8.03
CA SER A 11 -12.08 -9.10 8.32
C SER A 11 -10.92 -8.84 7.36
N ILE A 12 -10.06 -9.83 7.10
CA ILE A 12 -8.92 -9.70 6.17
C ILE A 12 -9.44 -9.41 4.75
N ARG A 13 -10.50 -10.08 4.31
CA ARG A 13 -11.16 -9.82 3.03
C ARG A 13 -11.68 -8.39 2.94
N SER A 14 -12.40 -7.94 3.97
CA SER A 14 -12.96 -6.59 4.02
C SER A 14 -11.85 -5.54 3.97
N LEU A 15 -10.78 -5.73 4.75
CA LEU A 15 -9.60 -4.86 4.74
C LEU A 15 -8.92 -4.84 3.38
N SER A 16 -8.76 -5.99 2.73
CA SER A 16 -8.15 -6.08 1.40
C SER A 16 -8.97 -5.32 0.36
N ASN A 17 -10.29 -5.51 0.35
CA ASN A 17 -11.20 -4.78 -0.54
C ASN A 17 -11.19 -3.27 -0.28
N LEU A 18 -11.25 -2.87 0.98
CA LEU A 18 -11.17 -1.46 1.37
C LEU A 18 -9.84 -0.85 0.92
N ASN A 19 -8.74 -1.60 1.05
CA ASN A 19 -7.42 -1.12 0.65
C ASN A 19 -7.29 -0.95 -0.86
N VAL A 20 -7.81 -1.91 -1.64
CA VAL A 20 -7.89 -1.78 -3.11
C VAL A 20 -8.66 -0.53 -3.48
N PHE A 21 -9.83 -0.33 -2.88
CA PHE A 21 -10.65 0.86 -3.11
C PHE A 21 -9.86 2.14 -2.82
N LEU A 22 -9.33 2.29 -1.59
CA LEU A 22 -8.62 3.49 -1.18
C LEU A 22 -7.36 3.75 -2.01
N SER A 23 -6.59 2.70 -2.33
CA SER A 23 -5.37 2.82 -3.12
C SER A 23 -5.66 3.17 -4.59
N VAL A 24 -6.73 2.63 -5.19
CA VAL A 24 -7.17 3.05 -6.53
C VAL A 24 -7.55 4.52 -6.55
N PHE A 25 -8.30 5.00 -5.54
CA PHE A 25 -8.60 6.42 -5.41
C PHE A 25 -7.34 7.25 -5.21
N ALA A 26 -6.41 6.82 -4.37
CA ALA A 26 -5.13 7.51 -4.16
C ALA A 26 -4.34 7.63 -5.47
N VAL A 27 -4.21 6.55 -6.24
CA VAL A 27 -3.54 6.55 -7.56
C VAL A 27 -4.24 7.48 -8.54
N ALA A 28 -5.57 7.39 -8.66
CA ALA A 28 -6.35 8.24 -9.55
C ALA A 28 -6.17 9.74 -9.22
N PHE A 29 -6.23 10.10 -7.93
CA PHE A 29 -6.02 11.48 -7.50
C PHE A 29 -4.57 11.94 -7.60
N GLY A 30 -3.61 11.04 -7.41
CA GLY A 30 -2.21 11.32 -7.70
C GLY A 30 -2.04 11.76 -9.16
N ILE A 31 -2.65 11.05 -10.11
CA ILE A 31 -2.62 11.41 -11.55
C ILE A 31 -3.30 12.77 -11.80
N ILE A 32 -4.47 13.00 -11.21
CA ILE A 32 -5.19 14.27 -11.34
C ILE A 32 -4.37 15.44 -10.78
N PHE A 33 -3.67 15.26 -9.65
CA PHE A 33 -2.81 16.30 -9.06
C PHE A 33 -1.69 16.72 -10.02
N PHE A 34 -1.06 15.78 -10.75
CA PHE A 34 -0.08 16.14 -11.77
C PHE A 34 -0.68 16.88 -12.95
N SER A 35 -1.92 16.57 -13.30
CA SER A 35 -2.59 17.17 -14.45
C SER A 35 -3.10 18.58 -14.14
N ILE A 36 -3.48 18.84 -12.88
CA ILE A 36 -4.07 20.10 -12.42
C ILE A 36 -3.48 20.44 -11.04
N PRO A 37 -2.35 21.15 -10.97
CA PRO A 37 -1.65 21.45 -9.71
C PRO A 37 -2.26 22.68 -9.01
N VAL A 38 -3.56 22.64 -8.72
CA VAL A 38 -4.26 23.71 -7.98
C VAL A 38 -4.50 23.22 -6.56
N GLN A 39 -4.08 23.95 -5.53
CA GLN A 39 -4.39 23.56 -4.14
C GLN A 39 -5.88 23.78 -3.85
N ILE A 40 -6.63 22.68 -3.83
CA ILE A 40 -8.05 22.60 -3.47
C ILE A 40 -8.15 21.74 -2.20
N LEU A 41 -9.07 22.07 -1.29
CA LEU A 41 -9.44 21.27 -0.10
C LEU A 41 -9.56 19.75 -0.38
N LEU A 42 -9.94 19.41 -1.61
CA LEU A 42 -10.04 18.04 -2.12
C LEU A 42 -8.72 17.25 -1.96
N TYR A 43 -7.56 17.90 -2.15
CA TYR A 43 -6.26 17.24 -2.05
C TYR A 43 -5.86 16.88 -0.62
N ASP A 44 -6.30 17.65 0.38
CA ASP A 44 -6.09 17.29 1.78
C ASP A 44 -6.87 16.01 2.11
N ILE A 45 -8.14 15.95 1.68
CA ILE A 45 -8.99 14.75 1.84
C ILE A 45 -8.34 13.53 1.19
N PHE A 46 -7.78 13.67 -0.02
CA PHE A 46 -7.11 12.56 -0.69
C PHE A 46 -5.78 12.18 -0.06
N GLY A 47 -5.05 13.15 0.49
CA GLY A 47 -3.90 12.88 1.33
C GLY A 47 -4.26 11.97 2.51
N TYR A 48 -5.39 12.25 3.18
CA TYR A 48 -5.87 11.38 4.26
C TYR A 48 -6.28 9.99 3.78
N LEU A 49 -6.92 9.86 2.61
CA LEU A 49 -7.25 8.54 2.04
C LEU A 49 -6.01 7.71 1.73
N ALA A 50 -4.98 8.34 1.17
CA ALA A 50 -3.69 7.69 0.90
C ALA A 50 -3.01 7.22 2.19
N VAL A 51 -3.03 8.06 3.24
CA VAL A 51 -2.51 7.67 4.56
C VAL A 51 -3.31 6.51 5.16
N LEU A 52 -4.64 6.52 5.02
CA LEU A 52 -5.48 5.42 5.50
C LEU A 52 -5.19 4.12 4.76
N ALA A 53 -5.03 4.16 3.43
CA ALA A 53 -4.61 3.01 2.62
C ALA A 53 -3.27 2.44 3.12
N PHE A 54 -2.28 3.32 3.34
CA PHE A 54 -0.99 2.93 3.89
C PHE A 54 -1.11 2.23 5.25
N PHE A 55 -1.97 2.71 6.15
CA PHE A 55 -2.18 2.02 7.43
C PHE A 55 -2.78 0.62 7.23
N ILE A 56 -3.69 0.45 6.28
CA ILE A 56 -4.27 -0.85 5.97
C ILE A 56 -3.22 -1.79 5.36
N ASP A 57 -2.33 -1.29 4.49
CA ASP A 57 -1.19 -2.06 3.98
C ASP A 57 -0.35 -2.65 5.11
N ILE A 58 -0.01 -1.84 6.13
CA ILE A 58 0.75 -2.29 7.31
C ILE A 58 -0.04 -3.34 8.11
N ILE A 59 -1.34 -3.16 8.29
CA ILE A 59 -2.20 -4.12 8.98
C ILE A 59 -2.27 -5.45 8.22
N LEU A 60 -2.37 -5.43 6.89
CA LEU A 60 -2.38 -6.62 6.06
C LEU A 60 -1.04 -7.36 6.12
N LEU A 61 0.09 -6.64 6.04
CA LEU A 61 1.42 -7.21 6.25
C LEU A 61 1.54 -7.91 7.61
N PHE A 62 1.01 -7.30 8.67
CA PHE A 62 0.95 -7.93 9.99
C PHE A 62 0.15 -9.23 9.97
N PHE A 63 -1.05 -9.26 9.37
CA PHE A 63 -1.84 -10.48 9.30
C PHE A 63 -1.13 -11.61 8.55
N ILE A 64 -0.46 -11.31 7.44
CA ILE A 64 0.30 -12.31 6.68
C ILE A 64 1.41 -12.94 7.53
N GLU A 65 2.17 -12.15 8.30
CA GLU A 65 3.25 -12.71 9.10
C GLU A 65 2.75 -13.67 10.20
N PHE A 66 1.61 -13.37 10.82
CA PHE A 66 1.12 -14.10 12.00
C PHE A 66 0.10 -15.21 11.71
N LYS A 67 -0.58 -15.19 10.56
CA LYS A 67 -1.72 -16.09 10.28
C LYS A 67 -1.51 -17.04 9.12
N LEU A 68 -0.52 -16.80 8.29
CA LEU A 68 -0.28 -17.61 7.12
C LEU A 68 0.35 -18.95 7.49
N ASP A 69 -0.15 -20.04 6.92
CA ASP A 69 0.47 -21.35 7.06
C ASP A 69 1.62 -21.52 6.06
N LYS A 70 2.83 -21.19 6.52
CA LYS A 70 4.06 -21.19 5.72
C LYS A 70 4.46 -22.56 5.13
N ALA A 71 3.77 -23.64 5.49
CA ALA A 71 4.01 -24.96 4.91
C ALA A 71 3.44 -25.11 3.48
N HIS A 72 2.44 -24.30 3.10
CA HIS A 72 1.77 -24.40 1.80
C HIS A 72 2.48 -23.52 0.73
N GLU A 73 2.50 -23.97 -0.54
CA GLU A 73 3.21 -23.26 -1.61
C GLU A 73 2.65 -21.85 -1.88
N ASN A 74 1.33 -21.70 -1.92
CA ASN A 74 0.67 -20.40 -2.12
C ASN A 74 0.90 -19.45 -0.93
N ALA A 75 0.95 -19.99 0.30
CA ALA A 75 1.32 -19.23 1.48
C ALA A 75 2.78 -18.75 1.38
N TYR A 76 3.71 -19.62 0.99
CA TYR A 76 5.10 -19.21 0.79
C TYR A 76 5.24 -18.08 -0.23
N LYS A 77 4.52 -18.15 -1.36
CA LYS A 77 4.47 -17.06 -2.36
C LYS A 77 3.92 -15.77 -1.77
N LEU A 78 2.82 -15.83 -1.02
CA LEU A 78 2.20 -14.66 -0.39
C LEU A 78 3.12 -14.02 0.67
N GLN A 79 3.87 -14.84 1.41
CA GLN A 79 4.89 -14.40 2.35
C GLN A 79 6.08 -13.72 1.63
N LEU A 80 6.56 -14.29 0.52
CA LEU A 80 7.60 -13.64 -0.27
C LEU A 80 7.13 -12.27 -0.77
N MET A 81 5.89 -12.19 -1.26
CA MET A 81 5.30 -10.94 -1.72
C MET A 81 5.12 -9.92 -0.59
N SER A 82 4.82 -10.36 0.64
CA SER A 82 4.74 -9.45 1.79
C SER A 82 6.11 -8.85 2.13
N TYR A 83 7.20 -9.63 2.04
CA TYR A 83 8.55 -9.10 2.24
C TYR A 83 8.98 -8.14 1.14
N ILE A 84 8.69 -8.46 -0.13
CA ILE A 84 8.94 -7.55 -1.25
C ILE A 84 8.15 -6.25 -1.01
N PHE A 85 6.87 -6.35 -0.66
CA PHE A 85 6.04 -5.18 -0.44
C PHE A 85 6.52 -4.33 0.75
N LEU A 86 6.96 -4.95 1.85
CA LEU A 86 7.57 -4.24 2.97
C LEU A 86 8.81 -3.44 2.54
N VAL A 87 9.70 -4.03 1.73
CA VAL A 87 10.87 -3.33 1.19
C VAL A 87 10.44 -2.15 0.31
N LEU A 88 9.42 -2.33 -0.53
CA LEU A 88 8.89 -1.26 -1.38
C LEU A 88 8.24 -0.13 -0.56
N ILE A 89 7.57 -0.45 0.54
CA ILE A 89 7.06 0.55 1.49
C ILE A 89 8.21 1.37 2.07
N ILE A 90 9.29 0.73 2.51
CA ILE A 90 10.45 1.43 3.06
C ILE A 90 11.07 2.34 2.00
N ILE A 91 11.35 1.80 0.81
CA ILE A 91 11.94 2.58 -0.29
C ILE A 91 11.02 3.74 -0.69
N GLY A 92 9.72 3.50 -0.87
CA GLY A 92 8.75 4.51 -1.24
C GLY A 92 8.63 5.62 -0.20
N THR A 93 8.68 5.26 1.09
CA THR A 93 8.67 6.23 2.20
C THR A 93 9.93 7.08 2.20
N LEU A 94 11.11 6.45 2.04
CA LEU A 94 12.38 7.18 1.95
C LEU A 94 12.41 8.13 0.75
N LEU A 95 11.95 7.69 -0.43
CA LEU A 95 11.83 8.54 -1.61
C LEU A 95 10.95 9.77 -1.34
N ARG A 96 9.81 9.59 -0.67
CA ARG A 96 8.95 10.72 -0.30
C ARG A 96 9.61 11.66 0.72
N ILE A 97 10.23 11.13 1.78
CA ILE A 97 10.90 11.94 2.80
C ILE A 97 12.03 12.75 2.18
N PHE A 98 12.95 12.11 1.44
CA PHE A 98 14.06 12.81 0.79
C PHE A 98 13.57 13.78 -0.29
N GLY A 99 12.54 13.42 -1.04
CA GLY A 99 11.91 14.32 -2.00
C GLY A 99 11.34 15.58 -1.33
N ILE A 100 10.67 15.45 -0.18
CA ILE A 100 10.17 16.60 0.59
C ILE A 100 11.32 17.45 1.12
N MET A 101 12.35 16.82 1.69
CA MET A 101 13.55 17.53 2.14
C MET A 101 14.18 18.30 0.98
N PHE A 102 14.38 17.68 -0.18
CA PHE A 102 15.01 18.34 -1.31
C PHE A 102 14.18 19.51 -1.86
N VAL A 103 12.85 19.39 -1.94
CA VAL A 103 11.99 20.52 -2.31
C VAL A 103 12.13 21.68 -1.33
N ASN A 104 12.23 21.40 -0.03
CA ASN A 104 12.30 22.45 1.00
C ASN A 104 13.69 23.09 1.16
N PHE A 105 14.77 22.34 0.90
CA PHE A 105 16.15 22.82 1.04
C PHE A 105 16.76 23.33 -0.26
N PHE A 106 16.28 22.87 -1.42
CA PHE A 106 16.79 23.27 -2.74
C PHE A 106 15.65 23.85 -3.58
N LEU A 107 15.74 25.14 -3.88
CA LEU A 107 14.62 25.91 -4.44
C LEU A 107 14.53 25.86 -5.98
N GLU A 108 15.59 25.49 -6.70
CA GLU A 108 15.63 25.71 -8.16
C GLU A 108 16.43 24.65 -8.95
N GLY A 109 16.15 24.61 -10.25
CA GLY A 109 16.88 23.82 -11.23
C GLY A 109 16.54 22.33 -11.24
N ILE A 110 17.48 21.51 -11.70
CA ILE A 110 17.27 20.07 -11.91
C ILE A 110 17.00 19.30 -10.61
N ILE A 111 17.48 19.81 -9.47
CA ILE A 111 17.27 19.19 -8.15
C ILE A 111 15.79 19.23 -7.77
N LEU A 112 15.08 20.33 -8.06
CA LEU A 112 13.64 20.44 -7.80
C LEU A 112 12.84 19.41 -8.60
N VAL A 113 13.22 19.19 -9.86
CA VAL A 113 12.60 18.19 -10.73
C VAL A 113 12.83 16.78 -10.18
N LEU A 114 14.08 16.46 -9.81
CA LEU A 114 14.42 15.17 -9.20
C LEU A 114 13.69 14.95 -7.88
N ALA A 115 13.64 15.97 -7.02
CA ALA A 115 12.93 15.93 -5.74
C ALA A 115 11.43 15.65 -5.93
N SER A 116 10.82 16.31 -6.92
CA SER A 116 9.43 16.04 -7.30
C SER A 116 9.29 14.60 -7.77
N LEU A 117 10.10 14.13 -8.72
CA LEU A 117 10.07 12.74 -9.20
C LEU A 117 10.23 11.70 -8.08
N MET A 118 11.05 11.98 -7.05
CA MET A 118 11.17 11.10 -5.88
C MET A 118 9.87 11.02 -5.08
N GLN A 119 9.20 12.15 -4.82
CA GLN A 119 7.90 12.14 -4.15
C GLN A 119 6.84 11.36 -4.94
N ILE A 120 6.81 11.58 -6.26
CA ILE A 120 5.86 10.95 -7.20
C ILE A 120 6.07 9.44 -7.22
N SER A 121 7.29 9.02 -7.51
CA SER A 121 7.64 7.61 -7.62
C SER A 121 7.41 6.89 -6.29
N GLY A 122 7.79 7.48 -5.16
CA GLY A 122 7.53 6.91 -3.84
C GLY A 122 6.04 6.75 -3.54
N PHE A 123 5.21 7.72 -3.91
CA PHE A 123 3.75 7.65 -3.76
C PHE A 123 3.14 6.52 -4.60
N PHE A 124 3.41 6.50 -5.91
CA PHE A 124 2.83 5.49 -6.80
C PHE A 124 3.37 4.09 -6.51
N LEU A 125 4.64 3.95 -6.12
CA LEU A 125 5.23 2.67 -5.77
C LEU A 125 4.46 2.01 -4.62
N ILE A 126 4.16 2.76 -3.55
CA ILE A 126 3.42 2.23 -2.40
C ILE A 126 2.01 1.82 -2.82
N HIS A 127 1.25 2.73 -3.46
CA HIS A 127 -0.17 2.48 -3.69
C HIS A 127 -0.45 1.49 -4.83
N ILE A 128 0.36 1.46 -5.89
CA ILE A 128 0.18 0.48 -6.96
C ILE A 128 0.50 -0.93 -6.45
N PHE A 129 1.60 -1.09 -5.70
CA PHE A 129 1.91 -2.38 -5.10
C PHE A 129 0.94 -2.76 -3.97
N GLY A 130 0.39 -1.79 -3.23
CA GLY A 130 -0.67 -2.03 -2.24
C GLY A 130 -1.94 -2.60 -2.87
N ILE A 131 -2.34 -2.11 -4.05
CA ILE A 131 -3.44 -2.69 -4.84
C ILE A 131 -3.11 -4.15 -5.18
N TYR A 132 -1.95 -4.38 -5.81
CA TYR A 132 -1.53 -5.72 -6.23
C TYR A 132 -1.48 -6.70 -5.05
N PHE A 133 -0.86 -6.30 -3.94
CA PHE A 133 -0.74 -7.11 -2.74
C PHE A 133 -2.11 -7.44 -2.13
N SER A 134 -3.02 -6.48 -2.07
CA SER A 134 -4.36 -6.68 -1.53
C SER A 134 -5.22 -7.60 -2.40
N LEU A 135 -5.07 -7.51 -3.73
CA LEU A 135 -5.71 -8.44 -4.65
C LEU A 135 -5.18 -9.86 -4.46
N LEU A 136 -3.87 -10.01 -4.31
CA LEU A 136 -3.27 -11.33 -4.06
C LEU A 136 -3.79 -11.96 -2.76
N ILE A 137 -3.93 -11.16 -1.69
CA ILE A 137 -4.56 -11.62 -0.44
C ILE A 137 -6.01 -12.05 -0.69
N TYR A 138 -6.76 -11.23 -1.42
CA TYR A 138 -8.17 -11.49 -1.71
C TYR A 138 -8.36 -12.80 -2.49
N GLU A 139 -7.55 -13.05 -3.52
CA GLU A 139 -7.61 -14.26 -4.34
C GLU A 139 -7.32 -15.54 -3.53
N ASN A 140 -6.45 -15.46 -2.53
CA ASN A 140 -6.03 -16.61 -1.75
C ASN A 140 -6.83 -16.78 -0.44
N ILE A 141 -7.78 -15.89 -0.10
CA ILE A 141 -8.43 -15.88 1.23
C ILE A 141 -9.36 -17.07 1.49
N ASP A 142 -9.92 -17.68 0.43
CA ASP A 142 -10.80 -18.85 0.52
C ASP A 142 -10.03 -20.17 0.64
N GLU A 143 -8.74 -20.19 0.32
CA GLU A 143 -7.89 -21.37 0.42
C GLU A 143 -7.58 -21.65 1.90
N LYS A 144 -8.33 -22.57 2.53
CA LYS A 144 -8.15 -22.89 3.95
C LYS A 144 -6.71 -23.26 4.29
N GLU A 145 -6.05 -24.02 3.41
CA GLU A 145 -4.67 -24.49 3.57
C GLU A 145 -3.64 -23.35 3.59
N VAL A 146 -4.00 -22.15 3.11
CA VAL A 146 -3.13 -20.96 3.17
C VAL A 146 -3.21 -20.25 4.52
N TRP A 147 -4.32 -20.38 5.25
CA TRP A 147 -4.64 -19.54 6.42
C TRP A 147 -4.93 -20.32 7.72
N GLU A 148 -5.14 -21.64 7.65
CA GLU A 148 -5.41 -22.51 8.79
C GLU A 148 -4.17 -23.33 9.12
N ARG A 149 -3.33 -22.74 9.97
CA ARG A 149 -2.24 -23.43 10.67
C ARG A 149 -2.75 -24.36 11.76
#